data_AF-Q571D2-F1
#
_entry.id   AF-Q571D2-F1
#
_cell.length_a   1.000
_cell.length_b   1.000
_cell.length_c   1.000
_cell.angle_alpha   90.00
_cell.angle_beta   90.00
_cell.angle_gamma   90.00
#
_symmetry.space_group_name_H-M   'P 1'
#
loop_
_entity.id
_entity.type
_entity.pdbx_description
1 polymer ?
#
loop_
_entity_poly.entity_id
_entity_poly.type
_entity_poly.pdbx_seq_one_letter_code
_entity_poly.pdbx_strand_id
1 'polypeptide(L)'
;ELIREDLGFRFISEQVSHHPPISAFYSEGLNQDFRFHGSIYPKLKFWGKSVEAEPRGTITLELLKHNEAYTWTNPTCCVHNVILGQLWIEQYGIVEIVNHRTGDKCILHFKPCGLFGKELHRVEGYIQDKNRKKLFIMYGKWTECLWGIDPASYESFKKQEKRGDQARKAKMDDGPEKANSDVPGDVADDVPVAQETVQVIPGSKLLWRINSRPPNSAQMYNFTSFTVSLNELESGMEKTLPPTDCRLRPDIRGMENGNMDLASQEKERLEEKQREARKERAKEDAEWRTRWFSPGNNPYTGAPDWLYAGHYFERNFSDCPDIY
;
A
#
# COMPACT_ATOMS: atom_id res chain seq x y z
N GLU A 1 -7.43 -16.05 -2.04
CA GLU A 1 -6.30 -16.48 -1.18
C GLU A 1 -4.95 -16.42 -1.90
N LEU A 2 -3.86 -16.57 -1.16
CA LEU A 2 -2.50 -16.75 -1.70
C LEU A 2 -1.68 -17.59 -0.71
N ILE A 3 -1.03 -18.65 -1.18
CA ILE A 3 -0.05 -19.43 -0.40
C ILE A 3 1.29 -19.32 -1.11
N ARG A 4 2.33 -18.93 -0.37
CA ARG A 4 3.69 -18.79 -0.88
C ARG A 4 4.63 -19.55 0.02
N GLU A 5 4.80 -20.84 -0.25
CA GLU A 5 5.70 -21.72 0.53
C GLU A 5 7.14 -21.22 0.48
N ASP A 6 7.58 -20.73 -0.68
CA ASP A 6 8.91 -20.15 -0.89
C ASP A 6 9.16 -18.87 -0.08
N LEU A 7 8.10 -18.12 0.25
CA LEU A 7 8.15 -16.95 1.11
C LEU A 7 7.67 -17.23 2.55
N GLY A 8 7.26 -18.47 2.84
CA GLY A 8 6.87 -18.91 4.16
C GLY A 8 5.57 -18.31 4.70
N PHE A 9 4.60 -17.93 3.87
CA PHE A 9 3.31 -17.40 4.37
C PHE A 9 2.08 -17.88 3.60
N ARG A 10 0.91 -17.76 4.24
CA ARG A 10 -0.40 -17.89 3.61
C ARG A 10 -1.27 -16.68 3.93
N PHE A 11 -2.14 -16.31 2.99
CA PHE A 11 -2.93 -15.10 3.00
C PHE A 11 -4.37 -15.37 2.53
N ILE A 12 -5.34 -14.76 3.20
CA ILE A 12 -6.75 -14.73 2.83
C ILE A 12 -7.27 -13.29 2.92
N SER A 13 -8.16 -12.93 2.01
CA SER A 13 -8.92 -11.70 2.06
C SER A 13 -10.38 -11.93 1.67
N GLU A 14 -11.27 -11.10 2.18
CA GLU A 14 -12.69 -11.08 1.86
C GLU A 14 -13.16 -9.64 1.67
N GLN A 15 -14.03 -9.40 0.68
CA GLN A 15 -14.75 -8.15 0.56
C GLN A 15 -15.92 -8.15 1.56
N VAL A 16 -15.67 -7.64 2.77
CA VAL A 16 -16.61 -7.72 3.90
C VAL A 16 -17.73 -6.69 3.85
N SER A 17 -17.55 -5.61 3.09
CA SER A 17 -18.61 -4.63 2.84
C SER A 17 -18.45 -3.97 1.46
N HIS A 18 -19.57 -3.55 0.88
CA HIS A 18 -19.61 -2.77 -0.36
C HIS A 18 -19.96 -1.29 -0.12
N HIS A 19 -20.68 -0.99 0.98
CA HIS A 19 -21.03 0.38 1.36
C HIS A 19 -20.80 0.61 2.87
N PRO A 20 -19.68 1.23 3.27
CA PRO A 20 -18.52 1.56 2.43
C PRO A 20 -17.78 0.30 1.93
N PRO A 21 -17.00 0.37 0.84
CA PRO A 21 -16.21 -0.77 0.36
C PRO A 21 -15.08 -1.08 1.35
N ILE A 22 -15.14 -2.22 2.02
CA ILE A 22 -14.12 -2.67 2.97
C ILE A 22 -13.61 -4.03 2.51
N SER A 23 -12.29 -4.15 2.38
CA SER A 23 -11.59 -5.42 2.19
C SER A 23 -10.86 -5.78 3.49
N ALA A 24 -11.20 -6.91 4.10
CA ALA A 24 -10.48 -7.46 5.25
C ALA A 24 -9.46 -8.48 4.78
N PHE A 25 -8.33 -8.58 5.47
CA PHE A 25 -7.29 -9.55 5.15
C PHE A 25 -6.62 -10.11 6.40
N TYR A 26 -6.11 -11.33 6.27
CA TYR A 26 -5.31 -12.03 7.27
C TYR A 26 -4.21 -12.82 6.59
N SER A 27 -3.03 -12.77 7.17
CA SER A 27 -1.84 -13.49 6.75
C SER A 27 -1.15 -14.07 7.95
N GLU A 28 -0.56 -15.25 7.80
CA GLU A 28 0.27 -15.85 8.83
C GLU A 28 1.48 -16.55 8.23
N GLY A 29 2.58 -16.52 8.97
CA GLY A 29 3.76 -17.29 8.65
C GLY A 29 3.48 -18.78 8.79
N LEU A 30 3.93 -19.58 7.82
CA LEU A 30 3.78 -21.04 7.85
C LEU A 30 4.51 -21.67 9.04
N ASN A 31 5.53 -20.98 9.57
CA ASN A 31 6.30 -21.36 10.75
C ASN A 31 5.80 -20.70 12.05
N GLN A 32 4.61 -20.09 12.03
CA GLN A 32 4.00 -19.41 13.18
C GLN A 32 4.92 -18.34 13.80
N ASP A 33 5.67 -17.63 12.97
CA ASP A 33 6.58 -16.56 13.37
C ASP A 33 5.90 -15.18 13.38
N PHE A 34 4.91 -14.96 12.53
CA PHE A 34 4.11 -13.73 12.50
C PHE A 34 2.64 -13.94 12.14
N ARG A 35 1.81 -12.96 12.51
CA ARG A 35 0.47 -12.73 11.94
C ARG A 35 0.38 -11.30 11.44
N PHE A 36 -0.24 -11.10 10.29
CA PHE A 36 -0.37 -9.79 9.66
C PHE A 36 -1.80 -9.64 9.14
N HIS A 37 -2.54 -8.68 9.68
CA HIS A 37 -3.96 -8.54 9.39
C HIS A 37 -4.42 -7.09 9.45
N GLY A 38 -5.62 -6.85 8.93
CA GLY A 38 -6.27 -5.56 8.98
C GLY A 38 -7.45 -5.49 8.01
N SER A 39 -8.03 -4.31 7.94
CA SER A 39 -9.09 -4.01 6.98
C SER A 39 -8.86 -2.65 6.33
N ILE A 40 -9.20 -2.51 5.06
CA ILE A 40 -8.99 -1.29 4.30
C ILE A 40 -10.30 -0.81 3.68
N TYR A 41 -10.65 0.43 3.98
CA TYR A 41 -11.63 1.24 3.28
C TYR A 41 -10.91 2.37 2.51
N PRO A 42 -10.80 2.30 1.17
CA PRO A 42 -10.22 3.38 0.38
C PRO A 42 -11.23 4.52 0.23
N LYS A 43 -11.12 5.55 1.09
CA LYS A 43 -11.97 6.73 0.97
C LYS A 43 -11.44 7.64 -0.13
N LEU A 44 -12.25 7.84 -1.17
CA LEU A 44 -11.89 8.66 -2.33
C LEU A 44 -12.27 10.13 -2.13
N LYS A 45 -11.39 11.04 -2.57
CA LYS A 45 -11.66 12.49 -2.72
C LYS A 45 -11.14 12.96 -4.06
N PHE A 46 -11.95 13.73 -4.78
CA PHE A 46 -11.58 14.31 -6.07
C PHE A 46 -11.18 15.77 -5.90
N TRP A 47 -10.01 16.14 -6.39
CA TRP A 47 -9.40 17.47 -6.29
C TRP A 47 -9.17 18.11 -7.67
N GLY A 48 -10.16 17.99 -8.56
CA GLY A 48 -10.10 18.57 -9.90
C GLY A 48 -9.20 17.79 -10.85
N LYS A 49 -7.87 17.88 -10.71
CA LYS A 49 -6.92 17.15 -11.57
C LYS A 49 -6.42 15.83 -10.96
N SER A 50 -6.72 15.57 -9.69
CA SER A 50 -6.20 14.40 -8.96
C SER A 50 -7.29 13.71 -8.13
N VAL A 51 -7.10 12.42 -7.84
CA VAL A 51 -7.92 11.63 -6.91
C VAL A 51 -7.05 11.17 -5.76
N GLU A 52 -7.43 11.52 -4.53
CA GLU A 52 -6.85 10.96 -3.32
C GLU A 52 -7.63 9.74 -2.87
N ALA A 53 -6.92 8.65 -2.61
CA ALA A 53 -7.40 7.47 -1.91
C ALA A 53 -6.74 7.40 -0.53
N GLU A 54 -7.53 7.64 0.51
CA GLU A 54 -7.12 7.49 1.91
C GLU A 54 -7.43 6.05 2.36
N PRO A 55 -6.41 5.16 2.51
CA PRO A 55 -6.63 3.76 2.91
C PRO A 55 -6.92 3.68 4.42
N ARG A 56 -8.19 3.81 4.79
CA ARG A 56 -8.61 3.81 6.19
C ARG A 56 -8.66 2.40 6.77
N GLY A 57 -8.03 2.23 7.92
CA GLY A 57 -8.11 1.03 8.74
C GLY A 57 -6.77 0.74 9.41
N THR A 58 -6.83 -0.02 10.51
CA THR A 58 -5.64 -0.37 11.28
C THR A 58 -4.96 -1.56 10.63
N ILE A 59 -3.68 -1.42 10.34
CA ILE A 59 -2.81 -2.55 9.99
C ILE A 59 -2.17 -3.07 11.27
N THR A 60 -2.17 -4.37 11.46
CA THR A 60 -1.59 -5.04 12.63
C THR A 60 -0.60 -6.11 12.21
N LEU A 61 0.60 -6.07 12.79
CA LEU A 61 1.61 -7.11 12.69
C LEU A 61 1.91 -7.64 14.09
N GLU A 62 1.70 -8.93 14.31
CA GLU A 62 2.09 -9.63 15.53
C GLU A 62 3.36 -10.44 15.25
N LEU A 63 4.42 -10.23 16.03
CA LEU A 63 5.62 -11.07 16.03
C LEU A 63 5.54 -12.05 17.19
N LEU A 64 5.11 -13.27 16.88
CA LEU A 64 4.66 -14.24 17.89
C LEU A 64 5.79 -14.68 18.82
N LYS A 65 6.99 -14.89 18.29
CA LYS A 65 8.19 -15.25 19.09
C LYS A 65 8.58 -14.19 20.11
N HIS A 66 8.25 -12.94 19.84
CA HIS A 66 8.55 -11.83 20.72
C HIS A 66 7.34 -11.40 21.54
N ASN A 67 6.15 -11.94 21.32
CA ASN A 67 4.93 -11.45 21.96
C ASN A 67 4.78 -9.92 21.76
N GLU A 68 5.10 -9.44 20.57
CA GLU A 68 5.01 -8.03 20.19
C GLU A 68 3.94 -7.82 19.15
N ALA A 69 3.27 -6.68 19.23
CA ALA A 69 2.34 -6.24 18.21
C ALA A 69 2.65 -4.81 17.78
N TYR A 70 2.52 -4.57 16.49
CA TYR A 70 2.77 -3.31 15.84
C TYR A 70 1.53 -2.88 15.09
N THR A 71 1.10 -1.64 15.28
CA THR A 71 -0.03 -1.10 14.51
C THR A 71 0.32 0.21 13.84
N TRP A 72 -0.25 0.42 12.65
CA TRP A 72 -0.14 1.68 11.90
C TRP A 72 -1.33 1.85 10.94
N THR A 73 -1.39 3.00 10.29
CA THR A 73 -2.24 3.27 9.13
C THR A 73 -1.38 3.56 7.91
N ASN A 74 -1.83 3.18 6.72
CA ASN A 74 -1.09 3.43 5.48
C ASN A 74 -1.12 4.91 5.07
N PRO A 75 -0.11 5.39 4.30
CA PRO A 75 -0.11 6.77 3.78
C PRO A 75 -1.23 6.97 2.75
N THR A 76 -1.61 8.22 2.52
CA THR A 76 -2.56 8.57 1.45
C THR A 76 -1.91 8.31 0.10
N CYS A 77 -2.66 7.75 -0.83
CA CYS A 77 -2.28 7.59 -2.22
C CYS A 77 -2.98 8.68 -3.05
N CYS A 78 -2.24 9.37 -3.92
CA CYS A 78 -2.79 10.35 -4.85
C CYS A 78 -2.50 9.89 -6.29
N VAL A 79 -3.55 9.84 -7.11
CA VAL A 79 -3.44 9.63 -8.55
C VAL A 79 -3.63 10.98 -9.21
N HIS A 80 -2.57 11.46 -9.86
CA HIS A 80 -2.56 12.76 -10.54
C HIS A 80 -2.95 12.63 -12.01
N ASN A 81 -3.33 13.74 -12.62
CA ASN A 81 -3.71 13.85 -14.04
C ASN A 81 -4.89 12.94 -14.46
N VAL A 82 -5.89 12.75 -13.57
CA VAL A 82 -7.02 11.84 -13.83
C VAL A 82 -7.97 12.31 -14.94
N ILE A 83 -7.92 13.58 -15.33
CA ILE A 83 -8.69 14.13 -16.47
C ILE A 83 -7.86 14.14 -17.75
N LEU A 84 -6.64 14.67 -17.69
CA LEU A 84 -5.79 14.92 -18.86
C LEU A 84 -4.31 14.83 -18.47
N GLY A 85 -3.52 14.16 -19.31
CA GLY A 85 -2.08 13.98 -19.11
C GLY A 85 -1.72 12.53 -18.76
N GLN A 86 -0.44 12.30 -18.48
CA GLN A 86 0.02 10.98 -18.03
C GLN A 86 -0.33 10.79 -16.55
N LEU A 87 -1.08 9.72 -16.26
CA LEU A 87 -1.36 9.30 -14.89
C LEU A 87 -0.07 8.95 -14.15
N TRP A 88 0.09 9.47 -12.95
CA TRP A 88 1.17 9.09 -12.04
C TRP A 88 0.69 9.04 -10.60
N ILE A 89 1.40 8.26 -9.78
CA ILE A 89 1.01 7.96 -8.41
C ILE A 89 2.00 8.57 -7.45
N GLU A 90 1.47 9.15 -6.39
CA GLU A 90 2.21 9.66 -5.26
C GLU A 90 1.68 9.04 -3.97
N GLN A 91 2.57 8.84 -2.99
CA GLN A 91 2.17 8.55 -1.62
C GLN A 91 2.76 9.59 -0.68
N TYR A 92 1.93 10.14 0.21
CA TYR A 92 2.34 11.14 1.19
C TYR A 92 1.58 10.97 2.51
N GLY A 93 2.09 11.59 3.57
CA GLY A 93 1.49 11.57 4.91
C GLY A 93 2.47 11.10 5.98
N ILE A 94 1.95 10.94 7.20
CA ILE A 94 2.72 10.47 8.35
C ILE A 94 2.22 9.09 8.73
N VAL A 95 3.11 8.11 8.73
CA VAL A 95 2.86 6.76 9.23
C VAL A 95 3.53 6.64 10.59
N GLU A 96 2.73 6.39 11.63
CA GLU A 96 3.20 6.09 12.98
C GLU A 96 2.99 4.60 13.25
N ILE A 97 4.09 3.85 13.42
CA ILE A 97 4.09 2.44 13.81
C ILE A 97 4.39 2.37 15.30
N VAL A 98 3.48 1.79 16.06
CA VAL A 98 3.58 1.70 17.54
C VAL A 98 3.83 0.25 17.94
N ASN A 99 4.89 -0.02 18.70
CA ASN A 99 5.09 -1.30 19.40
C ASN A 99 4.32 -1.27 20.73
N HIS A 100 3.27 -2.09 20.84
CA HIS A 100 2.40 -2.12 22.02
C HIS A 100 3.01 -2.80 23.25
N ARG A 101 4.10 -3.55 23.07
CA ARG A 101 4.83 -4.18 24.18
C ARG A 101 5.82 -3.21 24.83
N THR A 102 6.64 -2.55 24.01
CA THR A 102 7.76 -1.73 24.52
C THR A 102 7.42 -0.24 24.63
N GLY A 103 6.41 0.21 23.88
CA GLY A 103 6.08 1.63 23.72
C GLY A 103 6.99 2.36 22.72
N ASP A 104 7.89 1.65 22.03
CA ASP A 104 8.69 2.22 20.96
C ASP A 104 7.80 2.66 19.80
N LYS A 105 8.19 3.75 19.13
CA LYS A 105 7.47 4.30 17.99
C LYS A 105 8.39 4.54 16.82
N CYS A 106 7.94 4.19 15.64
CA CYS A 106 8.57 4.55 14.38
C CYS A 106 7.68 5.59 13.67
N ILE A 107 8.23 6.76 13.38
CA ILE A 107 7.54 7.84 12.68
C ILE A 107 8.15 7.98 11.29
N LEU A 108 7.36 7.74 10.25
CA LEU A 108 7.74 7.83 8.84
C LEU A 108 6.96 8.96 8.17
N HIS A 109 7.68 9.91 7.57
CA HIS A 109 7.13 10.98 6.77
C HIS A 109 7.30 10.66 5.29
N PHE A 110 6.20 10.33 4.63
CA PHE A 110 6.11 10.26 3.17
C PHE A 110 5.92 11.69 2.67
N LYS A 111 6.96 12.24 2.06
CA LYS A 111 6.98 13.65 1.66
C LYS A 111 6.16 13.84 0.39
N PRO A 112 5.28 14.86 0.34
CA PRO A 112 4.71 15.26 -0.92
C PRO A 112 5.82 15.85 -1.82
N CYS A 113 5.64 15.70 -3.13
CA CYS A 113 6.51 16.10 -4.22
C CYS A 113 6.98 17.56 -4.08
N GLY A 114 6.07 18.42 -3.60
CA GLY A 114 6.32 19.84 -3.36
C GLY A 114 6.47 20.64 -4.65
N LEU A 115 6.63 21.96 -4.52
CA LEU A 115 6.98 22.81 -5.65
C LEU A 115 8.37 22.36 -6.16
N PHE A 116 8.51 22.13 -7.47
CA PHE A 116 9.73 21.67 -8.15
C PHE A 116 10.12 20.20 -7.97
N GLY A 117 9.30 19.36 -7.33
CA GLY A 117 9.43 17.90 -7.34
C GLY A 117 10.65 17.28 -6.67
N LYS A 118 11.41 18.05 -5.88
CA LYS A 118 12.64 17.57 -5.21
C LYS A 118 12.39 16.48 -4.18
N GLU A 119 11.19 16.46 -3.60
CA GLU A 119 10.81 15.55 -2.52
C GLU A 119 10.03 14.33 -3.05
N LEU A 120 9.90 14.18 -4.38
CA LEU A 120 9.13 13.11 -4.99
C LEU A 120 9.58 11.73 -4.46
N HIS A 121 8.60 11.03 -3.90
CA HIS A 121 8.70 9.70 -3.29
C HIS A 121 9.60 9.60 -2.06
N ARG A 122 10.13 10.70 -1.54
CA ARG A 122 11.05 10.67 -0.40
C ARG A 122 10.31 10.21 0.85
N VAL A 123 10.96 9.34 1.59
CA VAL A 123 10.54 8.90 2.92
C VAL A 123 11.65 9.22 3.90
N GLU A 124 11.32 9.89 5.00
CA GLU A 124 12.24 10.15 6.11
C GLU A 124 11.56 9.92 7.43
N GLY A 125 12.29 9.37 8.39
CA GLY A 125 11.70 9.02 9.67
C GLY A 125 12.71 8.66 10.72
N TYR A 126 12.20 8.24 11.87
CA TYR A 126 13.03 7.81 12.99
C TYR A 126 12.27 6.86 13.90
N ILE A 127 13.03 6.02 14.60
CA ILE A 127 12.55 5.21 15.71
C ILE A 127 12.90 5.94 17.01
N GLN A 128 11.95 6.02 17.94
CA GLN A 128 12.14 6.56 19.27
C GLN A 128 11.65 5.58 20.33
N ASP A 129 12.28 5.61 21.50
CA ASP A 129 11.79 4.88 22.67
C ASP A 129 10.58 5.58 23.31
N LYS A 130 10.00 4.94 24.33
CA LYS A 130 8.91 5.51 25.14
C LYS A 130 9.24 6.86 25.80
N ASN A 131 10.53 7.19 25.96
CA ASN A 131 11.01 8.45 26.52
C ASN A 131 11.29 9.50 25.41
N ARG A 132 10.89 9.23 24.16
CA ARG A 132 11.11 10.08 22.97
C ARG A 132 12.59 10.25 22.61
N LYS A 133 13.48 9.38 23.10
CA LYS A 133 14.87 9.35 22.66
C LYS A 133 14.93 8.70 21.29
N LYS A 134 15.43 9.42 20.29
CA LYS A 134 15.69 8.87 18.96
C LYS A 134 16.77 7.78 19.04
N LEU A 135 16.44 6.60 18.54
CA LEU A 135 17.31 5.43 18.52
C LEU A 135 17.91 5.18 17.13
N PHE A 136 17.16 5.52 16.08
CA PHE A 136 17.53 5.20 14.71
C PHE A 136 16.87 6.18 13.74
N ILE A 137 17.58 6.61 12.70
CA ILE A 137 17.05 7.45 11.63
C ILE A 137 16.90 6.60 10.39
N MET A 138 15.82 6.82 9.64
CA MET A 138 15.59 6.15 8.36
C MET A 138 15.32 7.17 7.27
N TYR A 139 15.81 6.88 6.07
CA TYR A 139 15.63 7.75 4.92
C TYR A 139 15.71 6.95 3.62
N GLY A 140 15.06 7.44 2.56
CA GLY A 140 15.10 6.83 1.25
C GLY A 140 13.96 7.30 0.35
N LYS A 141 13.57 6.44 -0.58
CA LYS A 141 12.41 6.64 -1.46
C LYS A 141 11.60 5.36 -1.53
N TRP A 142 10.28 5.47 -1.36
CA TRP A 142 9.40 4.27 -1.34
C TRP A 142 9.35 3.54 -2.68
N THR A 143 9.79 4.18 -3.77
CA THR A 143 9.96 3.55 -5.09
C THR A 143 11.32 2.89 -5.32
N GLU A 144 12.27 3.01 -4.40
CA GLU A 144 13.67 2.56 -4.62
C GLU A 144 14.21 1.75 -3.43
N CYS A 145 14.38 2.38 -2.27
CA CYS A 145 15.05 1.78 -1.11
C CYS A 145 14.81 2.55 0.19
N LEU A 146 15.10 1.91 1.31
CA LEU A 146 15.11 2.49 2.65
C LEU A 146 16.43 2.16 3.34
N TRP A 147 17.09 3.18 3.88
CA TRP A 147 18.34 3.11 4.62
C TRP A 147 18.11 3.50 6.07
N GLY A 148 19.00 3.03 6.95
CA GLY A 148 18.99 3.33 8.36
C GLY A 148 20.37 3.71 8.89
N ILE A 149 20.44 4.66 9.82
CA ILE A 149 21.70 5.14 10.42
C ILE A 149 21.45 5.60 11.86
N ASP A 150 22.49 5.61 12.68
CA ASP A 150 22.39 6.18 14.02
C ASP A 150 22.12 7.71 13.96
N PRO A 151 21.42 8.28 14.95
CA PRO A 151 21.07 9.70 14.94
C PRO A 151 22.26 10.66 14.96
N ALA A 152 23.37 10.33 15.62
CA ALA A 152 24.50 11.25 15.74
C ALA A 152 25.22 11.41 14.40
N SER A 153 25.44 10.31 13.67
CA SER A 153 26.03 10.32 12.34
C SER A 153 25.14 11.07 11.33
N TYR A 154 23.82 10.86 11.38
CA TYR A 154 22.87 11.58 10.51
C TYR A 154 22.91 13.10 10.72
N GLU A 155 22.87 13.55 11.98
CA GLU A 155 22.92 14.97 12.31
C GLU A 155 24.26 15.62 11.94
N SER A 156 25.37 14.89 12.12
CA SER A 156 26.69 15.34 11.67
C SER A 156 26.72 15.56 10.16
N PHE A 157 26.21 14.60 9.39
CA PHE A 157 26.12 14.70 7.94
C PHE A 157 25.25 15.88 7.49
N LYS A 158 24.04 16.03 8.05
CA LYS A 158 23.13 17.14 7.71
C LYS A 158 23.70 18.52 8.02
N LYS A 159 24.52 18.65 9.07
CA LYS A 159 25.24 19.91 9.37
C LYS A 159 26.32 20.22 8.34
N GLN A 160 27.05 19.20 7.87
CA GLN A 160 28.08 19.38 6.83
C GLN A 160 27.45 19.76 5.49
N GLU A 161 26.35 19.11 5.11
CA GLU A 161 25.59 19.40 3.89
C GLU A 161 25.13 20.87 3.86
N LYS A 162 24.50 21.34 4.95
CA LYS A 162 24.07 22.75 5.08
C LYS A 162 25.22 23.76 4.98
N ARG A 163 26.38 23.45 5.57
CA ARG A 163 27.57 24.31 5.47
C ARG A 163 28.09 24.37 4.04
N GLY A 164 28.10 23.24 3.33
CA GLY A 164 28.46 23.16 1.91
C GLY A 164 27.54 23.99 1.01
N ASP A 165 26.23 23.91 1.23
CA ASP A 165 25.24 24.69 0.48
C ASP A 165 25.36 26.19 0.71
N GLN A 166 25.59 26.62 1.95
CA GLN A 166 25.85 28.03 2.28
C GLN A 166 27.11 28.54 1.59
N ALA A 167 28.19 27.76 1.59
CA ALA A 167 29.43 28.13 0.90
C ALA A 167 29.27 28.20 -0.63
N ARG A 168 28.42 27.36 -1.22
CA ARG A 168 28.08 27.42 -2.65
C ARG A 168 27.26 28.66 -2.99
N LYS A 169 26.24 28.98 -2.19
CA LYS A 169 25.43 30.19 -2.39
C LYS A 169 26.26 31.47 -2.25
N ALA A 170 27.14 31.54 -1.25
CA ALA A 170 28.03 32.68 -1.05
C ALA A 170 29.01 32.91 -2.22
N LYS A 171 29.35 31.86 -2.99
CA LYS A 171 30.18 31.98 -4.20
C LYS A 171 29.38 32.37 -5.46
N MET A 172 28.06 32.22 -5.46
CA MET A 172 27.21 32.60 -6.60
C MET A 172 26.74 34.07 -6.52
N ASP A 173 26.88 34.72 -5.36
CA ASP A 173 26.49 36.12 -5.11
C ASP A 173 27.50 37.16 -5.65
N ASP A 174 28.59 36.70 -6.31
CA ASP A 174 29.64 37.54 -6.92
C ASP A 174 29.47 37.73 -8.45
N GLY A 175 28.30 37.44 -9.02
CA GLY A 175 27.97 37.61 -10.45
C GLY A 175 26.63 38.33 -10.65
N PRO A 176 26.47 39.12 -11.74
CA PRO A 176 25.31 40.00 -11.87
C PRO A 176 24.02 39.21 -12.07
N GLU A 177 23.00 39.61 -11.30
CA GLU A 177 21.63 39.09 -11.36
C GLU A 177 21.00 39.23 -12.75
N LYS A 178 20.27 38.21 -13.20
CA LYS A 178 19.20 38.37 -14.17
C LYS A 178 17.90 37.81 -13.61
N ALA A 179 16.95 38.72 -13.45
CA ALA A 179 15.61 38.50 -12.95
C ALA A 179 14.67 37.89 -14.00
N ASN A 180 13.71 37.13 -13.45
CA ASN A 180 12.34 36.85 -13.88
C ASN A 180 12.03 36.33 -15.28
N SER A 181 11.31 35.20 -15.27
CA SER A 181 10.12 35.02 -16.11
C SER A 181 9.08 34.21 -15.33
N ASP A 182 8.12 34.93 -14.72
CA ASP A 182 6.83 34.39 -14.32
C ASP A 182 5.96 34.26 -15.57
N VAL A 183 5.50 33.05 -15.88
CA VAL A 183 4.34 32.83 -16.75
C VAL A 183 3.49 31.73 -16.09
N PRO A 184 2.28 32.04 -15.60
CA PRO A 184 1.31 31.02 -15.20
C PRO A 184 0.61 30.53 -16.47
N GLY A 185 1.00 29.35 -16.94
CA GLY A 185 0.34 28.66 -18.06
C GLY A 185 -0.15 27.29 -17.60
N ASP A 186 -1.39 26.96 -17.96
CA ASP A 186 -2.04 25.66 -17.82
C ASP A 186 -1.27 24.55 -18.55
N VAL A 187 -0.19 24.07 -17.96
CA VAL A 187 0.45 22.82 -18.33
C VAL A 187 -0.09 21.73 -17.41
N ALA A 188 -0.44 20.58 -17.98
CA ALA A 188 -0.59 19.36 -17.20
C ALA A 188 0.63 19.20 -16.28
N ASP A 189 0.45 18.69 -15.06
CA ASP A 189 1.58 18.46 -14.17
C ASP A 189 2.45 17.38 -14.83
N ASP A 190 3.52 17.80 -15.52
CA ASP A 190 4.49 16.90 -16.11
C ASP A 190 4.97 15.94 -15.03
N VAL A 191 5.02 14.63 -15.35
CA VAL A 191 5.52 13.62 -14.42
C VAL A 191 6.92 14.04 -14.02
N PRO A 192 7.19 14.38 -12.74
CA PRO A 192 8.51 14.81 -12.35
C PRO A 192 9.47 13.64 -12.59
N VAL A 193 10.56 13.90 -13.30
CA VAL A 193 11.53 12.85 -13.66
C VAL A 193 12.06 12.22 -12.38
N ALA A 194 11.76 10.93 -12.17
CA ALA A 194 12.29 10.15 -11.06
C ALA A 194 13.80 9.95 -11.25
N GLN A 195 14.60 10.85 -10.69
CA GLN A 195 16.05 10.69 -10.68
C GLN A 195 16.43 9.64 -9.64
N GLU A 196 17.19 8.60 -10.00
CA GLU A 196 17.88 7.73 -9.02
C GLU A 196 18.88 8.59 -8.24
N THR A 197 18.56 8.92 -6.98
CA THR A 197 19.20 10.06 -6.28
C THR A 197 19.36 9.91 -4.78
N VAL A 198 18.97 8.79 -4.18
CA VAL A 198 19.14 8.66 -2.72
C VAL A 198 20.64 8.69 -2.39
N GLN A 199 21.11 9.84 -1.90
CA GLN A 199 22.47 10.01 -1.45
C GLN A 199 22.68 9.17 -0.20
N VAL A 200 23.47 8.10 -0.33
CA VAL A 200 23.76 7.22 0.80
C VAL A 200 24.74 7.93 1.74
N ILE A 201 24.29 8.15 2.97
CA ILE A 201 25.12 8.72 4.03
C ILE A 201 26.12 7.63 4.47
N PRO A 202 27.43 7.91 4.48
CA PRO A 202 28.44 6.96 4.94
C PRO A 202 28.10 6.39 6.33
N GLY A 203 28.23 5.08 6.50
CA GLY A 203 27.84 4.37 7.73
C GLY A 203 26.38 3.91 7.79
N SER A 204 25.57 4.20 6.77
CA SER A 204 24.19 3.71 6.69
C SER A 204 24.10 2.22 6.39
N LYS A 205 23.08 1.58 6.95
CA LYS A 205 22.69 0.19 6.70
C LYS A 205 21.49 0.14 5.76
N LEU A 206 21.56 -0.71 4.73
CA LEU A 206 20.41 -0.97 3.85
C LEU A 206 19.36 -1.76 4.64
N LEU A 207 18.12 -1.25 4.69
CA LEU A 207 16.99 -1.92 5.35
C LEU A 207 16.10 -2.64 4.33
N TRP A 208 15.84 -1.99 3.21
CA TRP A 208 14.99 -2.52 2.15
C TRP A 208 15.38 -1.92 0.79
N ARG A 209 15.17 -2.70 -0.28
CA ARG A 209 15.29 -2.27 -1.67
C ARG A 209 14.19 -2.92 -2.49
N ILE A 210 13.63 -2.17 -3.42
CA ILE A 210 12.62 -2.68 -4.35
C ILE A 210 13.23 -3.75 -5.26
N ASN A 211 12.47 -4.80 -5.57
CA ASN A 211 12.86 -5.76 -6.60
C ASN A 211 12.71 -5.12 -7.99
N SER A 212 13.66 -5.39 -8.87
CA SER A 212 13.57 -4.96 -10.26
C SER A 212 12.32 -5.52 -10.92
N ARG A 213 11.61 -4.67 -11.68
CA ARG A 213 10.47 -5.11 -12.48
C ARG A 213 10.94 -6.01 -13.62
N PRO A 214 10.12 -6.99 -14.05
CA PRO A 214 10.47 -7.84 -15.18
C PRO A 214 10.55 -7.01 -16.49
N PRO A 215 11.35 -7.44 -17.49
CA PRO A 215 11.55 -6.66 -18.72
C PRO A 215 10.27 -6.32 -19.49
N ASN A 216 9.27 -7.18 -19.44
CA ASN A 216 7.96 -7.00 -20.09
C ASN A 216 6.95 -6.22 -19.22
N SER A 217 7.34 -5.71 -18.05
CA SER A 217 6.46 -5.00 -17.12
C SER A 217 5.67 -3.88 -17.79
N ALA A 218 6.31 -3.05 -18.63
CA ALA A 218 5.65 -1.92 -19.29
C ALA A 218 4.52 -2.35 -20.25
N GLN A 219 4.59 -3.57 -20.77
CA GLN A 219 3.56 -4.16 -21.65
C GLN A 219 2.47 -4.87 -20.85
N MET A 220 2.73 -5.18 -19.58
CA MET A 220 1.85 -5.94 -18.68
C MET A 220 1.43 -5.07 -17.49
N TYR A 221 0.76 -3.95 -17.79
CA TYR A 221 0.18 -3.04 -16.77
C TYR A 221 1.16 -2.54 -15.68
N ASN A 222 2.47 -2.52 -15.98
CA ASN A 222 3.54 -2.19 -15.03
C ASN A 222 3.64 -3.12 -13.80
N PHE A 223 3.19 -4.37 -13.95
CA PHE A 223 3.21 -5.36 -12.88
C PHE A 223 4.62 -5.79 -12.45
N THR A 224 4.77 -5.99 -11.15
CA THR A 224 5.93 -6.70 -10.60
C THR A 224 5.79 -8.20 -10.87
N SER A 225 6.89 -8.96 -10.80
CA SER A 225 6.82 -10.43 -10.89
C SER A 225 5.90 -11.04 -9.82
N PHE A 226 5.83 -10.43 -8.64
CA PHE A 226 4.89 -10.85 -7.59
C PHE A 226 3.44 -10.59 -7.98
N THR A 227 3.14 -9.46 -8.61
CA THR A 227 1.78 -9.11 -9.06
C THR A 227 1.29 -10.05 -10.16
N VAL A 228 2.15 -10.42 -11.11
CA VAL A 228 1.82 -11.36 -12.18
C VAL A 228 1.37 -12.71 -11.62
N SER A 229 1.99 -13.21 -10.54
CA SER A 229 1.63 -14.51 -9.98
C SER A 229 0.36 -14.49 -9.10
N LEU A 230 -0.24 -13.32 -8.82
CA LEU A 230 -1.41 -13.25 -7.94
C LEU A 230 -2.64 -13.92 -8.54
N ASN A 231 -2.85 -13.77 -9.85
CA ASN A 231 -4.05 -14.25 -10.55
C ASN A 231 -3.80 -15.51 -11.39
N GLU A 232 -2.60 -16.09 -11.29
CA GLU A 232 -2.27 -17.37 -11.89
C GLU A 232 -3.16 -18.47 -11.31
N LEU A 233 -3.79 -19.25 -12.19
CA LEU A 233 -4.66 -20.37 -11.85
C LEU A 233 -4.03 -21.64 -12.43
N GLU A 234 -3.29 -22.36 -11.60
CA GLU A 234 -2.65 -23.61 -11.99
C GLU A 234 -3.68 -24.75 -12.12
N SER A 235 -3.35 -25.73 -12.96
CA SER A 235 -4.20 -26.91 -13.17
C SER A 235 -4.46 -27.64 -11.84
N GLY A 236 -5.74 -27.79 -11.51
CA GLY A 236 -6.17 -28.46 -10.28
C GLY A 236 -6.41 -27.54 -9.08
N MET A 237 -5.98 -26.27 -9.11
CA MET A 237 -6.31 -25.30 -8.05
C MET A 237 -7.82 -25.10 -7.90
N GLU A 238 -8.58 -25.19 -8.98
CA GLU A 238 -10.05 -25.07 -8.98
C GLU A 238 -10.73 -26.07 -8.04
N LYS A 239 -10.07 -27.19 -7.71
CA LYS A 239 -10.60 -28.20 -6.78
C LYS A 239 -10.41 -27.83 -5.31
N THR A 240 -9.54 -26.87 -5.01
CA THR A 240 -9.15 -26.49 -3.64
C THR A 240 -9.48 -25.04 -3.30
N LEU A 241 -9.77 -24.21 -4.30
CA LEU A 241 -10.25 -22.83 -4.13
C LEU A 241 -11.74 -22.83 -3.78
N PRO A 242 -12.23 -21.89 -2.96
CA PRO A 242 -13.65 -21.62 -2.86
C PRO A 242 -14.18 -21.07 -4.19
N PRO A 243 -15.49 -21.22 -4.49
CA PRO A 243 -16.11 -20.64 -5.69
C PRO A 243 -16.03 -19.11 -5.73
N THR A 244 -15.67 -18.48 -4.61
CA THR A 244 -15.53 -17.02 -4.45
C THR A 244 -14.09 -16.52 -4.65
N ASP A 245 -13.10 -17.37 -4.96
CA ASP A 245 -11.73 -16.91 -5.20
C ASP A 245 -11.65 -16.12 -6.50
N CYS A 246 -11.00 -14.95 -6.47
CA CYS A 246 -11.00 -14.02 -7.59
C CYS A 246 -10.29 -14.54 -8.86
N ARG A 247 -9.48 -15.60 -8.76
CA ARG A 247 -8.92 -16.28 -9.95
C ARG A 247 -9.99 -16.89 -10.85
N LEU A 248 -11.16 -17.20 -10.29
CA LEU A 248 -12.32 -17.75 -10.99
C LEU A 248 -13.25 -16.66 -11.53
N ARG A 249 -12.94 -15.38 -11.28
CA ARG A 249 -13.79 -14.26 -11.68
C ARG A 249 -13.67 -14.01 -13.20
N PRO A 250 -14.75 -14.20 -13.98
CA PRO A 250 -14.65 -14.33 -15.44
C PRO A 250 -14.31 -13.03 -16.17
N ASP A 251 -14.72 -11.86 -15.66
CA ASP A 251 -14.37 -10.55 -16.23
C ASP A 251 -12.85 -10.28 -16.17
N ILE A 252 -12.23 -10.55 -15.02
CA ILE A 252 -10.78 -10.43 -14.83
C ILE A 252 -10.04 -11.41 -15.75
N ARG A 253 -10.49 -12.67 -15.84
CA ARG A 253 -9.86 -13.68 -16.71
C ARG A 253 -9.98 -13.31 -18.19
N GLY A 254 -11.14 -12.79 -18.60
CA GLY A 254 -11.35 -12.29 -19.96
C GLY A 254 -10.35 -11.18 -20.31
N MET A 255 -10.19 -10.20 -19.42
CA MET A 255 -9.27 -9.07 -19.61
C MET A 255 -7.81 -9.52 -19.65
N GLU A 256 -7.41 -10.43 -18.75
CA GLU A 256 -6.05 -10.96 -18.69
C GLU A 256 -5.67 -11.73 -19.97
N ASN A 257 -6.61 -12.47 -20.55
CA ASN A 257 -6.45 -13.18 -21.82
C ASN A 257 -6.57 -12.28 -23.07
N GLY A 258 -6.74 -10.96 -22.88
CA GLY A 258 -6.89 -10.00 -23.99
C GLY A 258 -8.25 -9.98 -24.66
N ASN A 259 -9.25 -10.69 -24.12
CA ASN A 259 -10.63 -10.70 -24.62
C ASN A 259 -11.46 -9.61 -23.93
N MET A 260 -11.32 -8.37 -24.42
CA MET A 260 -11.97 -7.18 -23.84
C MET A 260 -13.50 -7.19 -23.96
N ASP A 261 -14.05 -7.80 -25.01
CA ASP A 261 -15.49 -7.90 -25.21
C ASP A 261 -16.12 -8.83 -24.18
N LEU A 262 -15.54 -10.02 -23.99
CA LEU A 262 -15.95 -10.96 -22.94
C LEU A 262 -15.81 -10.33 -21.55
N ALA A 263 -14.69 -9.66 -21.29
CA ALA A 263 -14.46 -9.00 -20.00
C ALA A 263 -15.54 -7.97 -19.67
N SER A 264 -15.94 -7.16 -20.67
CA SER A 264 -16.95 -6.12 -20.49
C SER A 264 -18.34 -6.72 -20.25
N GLN A 265 -18.72 -7.76 -21.03
CA GLN A 265 -19.99 -8.46 -20.88
C GLN A 265 -20.11 -9.14 -19.51
N GLU A 266 -19.07 -9.87 -19.10
CA GLU A 266 -19.05 -10.56 -17.81
C GLU A 266 -19.05 -9.57 -16.64
N LYS A 267 -18.36 -8.42 -16.78
CA LYS A 267 -18.39 -7.37 -15.76
C LYS A 267 -19.81 -6.85 -15.53
N GLU A 268 -20.54 -6.54 -16.60
CA GLU A 268 -21.92 -6.07 -16.50
C GLU A 268 -22.83 -7.13 -15.86
N ARG A 269 -22.72 -8.39 -16.29
CA ARG A 269 -23.47 -9.53 -15.74
C ARG A 269 -23.23 -9.70 -14.24
N LEU A 270 -21.97 -9.64 -13.79
CA LEU A 270 -21.59 -9.77 -12.38
C LEU A 270 -22.13 -8.61 -11.53
N GLU A 271 -22.00 -7.37 -12.01
CA GLU A 271 -22.49 -6.19 -11.31
C GLU A 271 -24.03 -6.17 -11.24
N GLU A 272 -24.73 -6.67 -12.26
CA GLU A 272 -26.19 -6.86 -12.22
C GLU A 272 -26.60 -7.96 -11.24
N LYS A 273 -25.99 -9.16 -11.30
CA LYS A 273 -26.22 -10.25 -10.35
C LYS A 273 -26.04 -9.77 -8.90
N GLN A 274 -24.99 -8.99 -8.63
CA GLN A 274 -24.74 -8.43 -7.31
C GLN A 274 -25.83 -7.42 -6.87
N ARG A 275 -26.27 -6.55 -7.78
CA ARG A 275 -27.35 -5.56 -7.52
C ARG A 275 -28.68 -6.25 -7.24
N GLU A 276 -29.03 -7.27 -8.01
CA GLU A 276 -30.25 -8.07 -7.83
C GLU A 276 -30.22 -8.84 -6.50
N ALA A 277 -29.14 -9.56 -6.21
CA ALA A 277 -29.01 -10.28 -4.95
C ALA A 277 -29.09 -9.35 -3.73
N ARG A 278 -28.60 -8.11 -3.84
CA ARG A 278 -28.79 -7.08 -2.80
C ARG A 278 -30.23 -6.63 -2.68
N LYS A 279 -30.95 -6.42 -3.79
CA LYS A 279 -32.37 -6.05 -3.78
C LYS A 279 -33.22 -7.16 -3.15
N GLU A 280 -32.97 -8.41 -3.48
CA GLU A 280 -33.71 -9.55 -2.90
C GLU A 280 -33.47 -9.65 -1.39
N ARG A 281 -32.21 -9.58 -0.94
CA ARG A 281 -31.92 -9.54 0.51
C ARG A 281 -32.62 -8.39 1.24
N ALA A 282 -32.70 -7.22 0.62
CA ALA A 282 -33.39 -6.07 1.21
C ALA A 282 -34.92 -6.26 1.27
N LYS A 283 -35.53 -6.99 0.32
CA LYS A 283 -36.96 -7.35 0.37
C LYS A 283 -37.27 -8.36 1.46
N GLU A 284 -36.34 -9.28 1.71
CA GLU A 284 -36.46 -10.34 2.71
C GLU A 284 -36.03 -9.89 4.12
N ASP A 285 -35.60 -8.64 4.29
CA ASP A 285 -34.98 -8.12 5.53
C ASP A 285 -33.81 -9.00 6.03
N ALA A 286 -33.11 -9.62 5.08
CA ALA A 286 -32.02 -10.55 5.35
C ALA A 286 -30.67 -9.79 5.42
N GLU A 287 -29.95 -9.95 6.52
CA GLU A 287 -28.61 -9.37 6.67
C GLU A 287 -27.56 -10.16 5.89
N TRP A 288 -26.61 -9.45 5.26
CA TRP A 288 -25.44 -10.08 4.66
C TRP A 288 -24.48 -10.54 5.77
N ARG A 289 -24.21 -11.84 5.82
CA ARG A 289 -23.17 -12.41 6.67
C ARG A 289 -21.87 -12.55 5.88
N THR A 290 -20.75 -12.13 6.45
CA THR A 290 -19.41 -12.46 5.94
C THR A 290 -19.03 -13.89 6.31
N ARG A 291 -18.13 -14.54 5.56
CA ARG A 291 -17.79 -15.95 5.78
C ARG A 291 -16.54 -16.14 6.63
N TRP A 292 -15.53 -15.31 6.42
CA TRP A 292 -14.19 -15.54 6.95
C TRP A 292 -13.75 -14.48 7.94
N PHE A 293 -14.47 -13.37 8.02
CA PHE A 293 -14.19 -12.28 8.95
C PHE A 293 -15.44 -11.88 9.73
N SER A 294 -15.26 -11.36 10.93
CA SER A 294 -16.34 -10.83 11.78
C SER A 294 -16.00 -9.43 12.26
N PRO A 295 -16.99 -8.53 12.41
CA PRO A 295 -16.74 -7.22 13.02
C PRO A 295 -16.31 -7.40 14.48
N GLY A 296 -15.32 -6.62 14.89
CA GLY A 296 -14.80 -6.63 16.26
C GLY A 296 -13.97 -5.38 16.55
N ASN A 297 -13.18 -5.44 17.61
CA ASN A 297 -12.25 -4.38 17.97
C ASN A 297 -10.82 -4.91 17.87
N ASN A 298 -9.93 -4.09 17.33
CA ASN A 298 -8.51 -4.36 17.33
C ASN A 298 -8.02 -4.49 18.79
N PRO A 299 -7.33 -5.58 19.17
CA PRO A 299 -6.99 -5.85 20.56
C PRO A 299 -5.94 -4.88 21.14
N TYR A 300 -5.22 -4.14 20.29
CA TYR A 300 -4.16 -3.23 20.71
C TYR A 300 -4.58 -1.76 20.71
N THR A 301 -5.44 -1.36 19.77
CA THR A 301 -5.89 0.04 19.64
C THR A 301 -7.31 0.27 20.12
N GLY A 302 -8.12 -0.79 20.27
CA GLY A 302 -9.55 -0.71 20.55
C GLY A 302 -10.39 -0.20 19.38
N ALA A 303 -9.78 0.16 18.25
CA ALA A 303 -10.49 0.66 17.07
C ALA A 303 -11.37 -0.46 16.44
N PRO A 304 -12.51 -0.12 15.81
CA PRO A 304 -13.27 -1.07 15.01
C PRO A 304 -12.41 -1.73 13.94
N ASP A 305 -12.54 -3.05 13.77
CA ASP A 305 -11.78 -3.86 12.82
C ASP A 305 -12.60 -5.06 12.33
N TRP A 306 -12.07 -5.77 11.34
CA TRP A 306 -12.58 -7.05 10.86
C TRP A 306 -11.61 -8.16 11.22
N LEU A 307 -12.00 -9.02 12.15
CA LEU A 307 -11.17 -10.08 12.69
C LEU A 307 -11.38 -11.37 11.91
N TYR A 308 -10.28 -12.04 11.57
CA TYR A 308 -10.34 -13.36 10.93
C TYR A 308 -11.02 -14.37 11.86
N ALA A 309 -12.06 -15.03 11.37
CA ALA A 309 -12.89 -15.97 12.12
C ALA A 309 -12.27 -17.38 12.21
N GLY A 310 -11.17 -17.64 11.49
CA GLY A 310 -10.60 -18.98 11.37
C GLY A 310 -11.22 -19.79 10.23
N HIS A 311 -10.90 -21.09 10.21
CA HIS A 311 -11.55 -22.12 9.39
C HIS A 311 -11.39 -22.04 7.85
N TYR A 312 -11.00 -20.91 7.25
CA TYR A 312 -10.81 -20.82 5.79
C TYR A 312 -9.89 -21.94 5.26
N PHE A 313 -8.77 -22.15 5.93
CA PHE A 313 -7.77 -23.14 5.53
C PHE A 313 -8.15 -24.60 5.85
N GLU A 314 -9.31 -24.84 6.47
CA GLU A 314 -9.88 -26.19 6.67
C GLU A 314 -10.61 -26.71 5.41
N ARG A 315 -10.76 -25.86 4.39
CA ARG A 315 -11.27 -26.20 3.04
C ARG A 315 -12.73 -26.66 2.99
N ASN A 316 -13.54 -26.29 3.98
CA ASN A 316 -14.99 -26.46 3.91
C ASN A 316 -15.66 -25.20 3.33
N PHE A 317 -16.05 -25.26 2.05
CA PHE A 317 -16.63 -24.14 1.30
C PHE A 317 -18.13 -24.32 1.00
N SER A 318 -18.81 -25.20 1.73
CA SER A 318 -20.23 -25.52 1.49
C SER A 318 -21.19 -24.33 1.71
N ASP A 319 -20.82 -23.35 2.53
CA ASP A 319 -21.59 -22.12 2.79
C ASP A 319 -21.11 -20.92 1.93
N CYS A 320 -20.23 -21.13 0.94
CA CYS A 320 -19.74 -20.01 0.12
C CYS A 320 -20.86 -19.44 -0.77
N PRO A 321 -20.97 -18.10 -0.88
CA PRO A 321 -21.97 -17.48 -1.75
C PRO A 321 -21.64 -17.71 -3.23
N ASP A 322 -22.70 -17.84 -4.05
CA ASP A 322 -22.59 -17.83 -5.50
C ASP A 322 -22.57 -16.39 -6.04
N ILE A 323 -21.37 -15.92 -6.42
CA ILE A 323 -21.13 -14.52 -6.79
C ILE A 323 -20.61 -14.34 -8.22
N TYR A 324 -20.31 -15.43 -8.94
CA TYR A 324 -19.87 -15.39 -10.33
C TYR A 324 -20.96 -15.86 -11.29
#